data_AF-A0A084JXX8-F1
#
_entry.id   AF-A0A084JXX8-F1
#
_cell.length_a   1.000
_cell.length_b   1.000
_cell.length_c   1.000
_cell.angle_alpha   90.00
_cell.angle_beta   90.00
_cell.angle_gamma   90.00
#
_symmetry.space_group_name_H-M   'P 1'
#
loop_
_entity.id
_entity.type
_entity.pdbx_description
1 polymer ?
#
loop_
_entity_poly.entity_id
_entity_poly.type
_entity_poly.pdbx_seq_one_letter_code
_entity_poly.pdbx_strand_id
1 'polypeptide(L)'
;MKFKSILYIALISLFIASCGSNKKVVTTKKRDKTTKTRNDNPNTETQNTVITEDEEKITETVKTRSGDKVANYVDQFKDVAMKEMRLYKIPASITLAQGILESGSGFGRLSVEANNHFGIKCHTAWTGERIYHDDDEDQECFRKYVSPDYSYRDHSLFLTQRKRYASLFKLDKDDYKGWAYGLRKAGYATDKKYPQKLISLIERYELYQYDAIVLGNPVKTYTETTTSTDKTENHIVKSGDTLYGIAKKYNITVAQLKTYNSLKSTTLSIGQVLIVKPISKDF
;
A
#
# COMPACT_ATOMS: atom_id res chain seq x y z
N MET A 1 -16.05 -24.77 48.97
CA MET A 1 -17.38 -24.56 48.35
C MET A 1 -17.31 -24.88 46.86
N LYS A 2 -18.37 -25.50 46.36
CA LYS A 2 -18.62 -26.14 45.05
C LYS A 2 -18.40 -25.16 43.87
N PHE A 3 -17.59 -25.50 42.85
CA PHE A 3 -17.90 -26.12 41.54
C PHE A 3 -18.61 -25.24 40.48
N LYS A 4 -17.87 -25.05 39.36
CA LYS A 4 -18.28 -24.95 37.93
C LYS A 4 -19.16 -23.79 37.43
N SER A 5 -18.70 -23.14 36.35
CA SER A 5 -19.24 -23.47 35.01
C SER A 5 -18.31 -23.04 33.87
N ILE A 6 -17.99 -24.03 33.05
CA ILE A 6 -17.47 -23.94 31.69
C ILE A 6 -18.69 -23.77 30.78
N LEU A 7 -18.61 -22.89 29.77
CA LEU A 7 -19.48 -23.02 28.59
C LEU A 7 -18.63 -22.91 27.32
N TYR A 8 -18.46 -24.05 26.67
CA TYR A 8 -18.13 -24.17 25.26
C TYR A 8 -19.40 -23.92 24.44
N ILE A 9 -19.29 -23.19 23.33
CA ILE A 9 -20.16 -23.43 22.17
C ILE A 9 -19.25 -23.58 20.94
N ALA A 10 -19.34 -24.78 20.38
CA ALA A 10 -18.75 -25.20 19.13
C ALA A 10 -19.84 -25.25 18.04
N LEU A 11 -19.40 -25.15 16.79
CA LEU A 11 -20.02 -25.62 15.54
C LEU A 11 -21.31 -24.95 15.07
N ILE A 12 -21.29 -24.45 13.81
CA ILE A 12 -22.23 -24.83 12.75
C ILE A 12 -21.57 -24.65 11.35
N SER A 13 -21.45 -25.81 10.70
CA SER A 13 -21.36 -26.17 9.26
C SER A 13 -20.92 -25.16 8.19
N LEU A 14 -19.78 -25.52 7.58
CA LEU A 14 -19.67 -25.94 6.16
C LEU A 14 -20.88 -25.59 5.24
N PHE A 15 -20.71 -24.57 4.39
CA PHE A 15 -21.28 -24.56 3.04
C PHE A 15 -20.12 -24.48 2.05
N ILE A 16 -19.81 -25.63 1.44
CA ILE A 16 -18.99 -25.68 0.23
C ILE A 16 -19.96 -25.43 -0.92
N ALA A 17 -19.98 -24.20 -1.43
CA ALA A 17 -20.49 -23.92 -2.77
C ALA A 17 -19.31 -23.44 -3.60
N SER A 18 -18.77 -24.39 -4.36
CA SER A 18 -17.89 -24.12 -5.49
C SER A 18 -18.64 -23.26 -6.50
N CYS A 19 -18.35 -21.96 -6.52
CA CYS A 19 -18.62 -21.13 -7.69
C CYS A 19 -17.27 -20.80 -8.32
N GLY A 20 -16.95 -21.55 -9.37
CA GLY A 20 -15.82 -21.27 -10.25
C GLY A 20 -15.89 -19.83 -10.74
N SER A 21 -14.79 -19.10 -10.58
CA SER A 21 -14.61 -17.80 -11.22
C SER A 21 -14.64 -18.02 -12.74
N ASN A 22 -15.75 -17.66 -13.37
CA ASN A 22 -15.82 -17.52 -14.82
C ASN A 22 -14.87 -16.40 -15.23
N LYS A 23 -13.65 -16.80 -15.61
CA LYS A 23 -12.66 -15.93 -16.26
C LYS A 23 -13.26 -15.43 -17.57
N LYS A 24 -13.77 -14.20 -17.59
CA LYS A 24 -14.02 -13.50 -18.86
C LYS A 24 -12.67 -13.06 -19.43
N VAL A 25 -12.14 -13.89 -20.33
CA VAL A 25 -11.06 -13.52 -21.24
C VAL A 25 -11.65 -12.55 -22.24
N VAL A 26 -11.14 -11.31 -22.27
CA VAL A 26 -11.42 -10.39 -23.38
C VAL A 26 -10.47 -10.74 -24.52
N THR A 27 -10.95 -11.52 -25.48
CA THR A 27 -10.30 -11.74 -26.77
C THR A 27 -10.90 -10.78 -27.78
N THR A 28 -10.13 -9.76 -28.17
CA THR A 28 -10.52 -8.84 -29.25
C THR A 28 -10.29 -9.55 -30.59
N LYS A 29 -11.36 -10.09 -31.19
CA LYS A 29 -11.32 -10.68 -32.54
C LYS A 29 -11.75 -9.63 -33.56
N LYS A 30 -10.79 -9.18 -34.37
CA LYS A 30 -11.01 -8.30 -35.54
C LYS A 30 -11.96 -9.02 -36.52
N ARG A 31 -13.04 -8.36 -36.94
CA ARG A 31 -13.98 -8.89 -37.93
C ARG A 31 -14.16 -7.88 -39.06
N ASP A 32 -13.58 -8.20 -40.21
CA ASP A 32 -13.80 -7.53 -41.48
C ASP A 32 -15.27 -7.68 -41.91
N LYS A 33 -15.83 -6.64 -42.52
CA LYS A 33 -17.15 -6.68 -43.16
C LYS A 33 -17.06 -6.15 -44.59
N THR A 34 -17.25 -7.06 -45.54
CA THR A 34 -17.42 -6.81 -46.97
C THR A 34 -18.91 -6.69 -47.31
N THR A 35 -19.18 -5.85 -48.31
CA THR A 35 -20.43 -5.25 -48.80
C THR A 35 -21.38 -6.20 -49.56
N LYS A 36 -22.70 -5.88 -49.60
CA LYS A 36 -23.59 -5.79 -50.80
C LYS A 36 -25.08 -5.59 -50.41
N THR A 37 -25.66 -4.39 -50.62
CA THR A 37 -26.55 -3.90 -51.71
C THR A 37 -28.01 -4.40 -51.72
N ARG A 38 -29.02 -3.52 -51.61
CA ARG A 38 -29.83 -2.96 -52.74
C ARG A 38 -30.95 -1.99 -52.28
N ASN A 39 -31.11 -0.94 -53.10
CA ASN A 39 -32.00 0.23 -53.19
C ASN A 39 -33.49 0.13 -52.81
N ASP A 40 -34.07 1.26 -52.33
CA ASP A 40 -34.96 2.16 -53.12
C ASP A 40 -35.14 3.53 -52.41
N ASN A 41 -35.24 4.62 -53.20
CA ASN A 41 -35.41 6.07 -52.86
C ASN A 41 -36.76 6.53 -53.48
N PRO A 42 -37.42 7.69 -53.18
CA PRO A 42 -36.83 9.04 -53.31
C PRO A 42 -37.33 10.22 -52.42
N ASN A 43 -36.47 11.25 -52.39
CA ASN A 43 -36.69 12.72 -52.22
C ASN A 43 -37.03 13.26 -50.81
N THR A 44 -36.37 14.31 -50.29
CA THR A 44 -36.19 15.65 -50.90
C THR A 44 -34.95 16.43 -50.39
N GLU A 45 -34.40 17.23 -51.30
CA GLU A 45 -33.35 18.28 -51.29
C GLU A 45 -33.17 19.10 -49.99
N THR A 46 -31.99 19.59 -49.57
CA THR A 46 -31.10 20.51 -50.30
C THR A 46 -29.68 20.56 -49.68
N GLN A 47 -28.69 20.59 -50.57
CA GLN A 47 -27.24 20.81 -50.43
C GLN A 47 -26.90 22.29 -50.10
N ASN A 48 -25.72 22.79 -49.72
CA ASN A 48 -24.34 22.34 -49.49
C ASN A 48 -23.62 23.52 -48.81
N THR A 49 -22.67 23.28 -47.90
CA THR A 49 -21.46 24.12 -47.82
C THR A 49 -20.27 23.33 -47.25
N VAL A 50 -19.41 22.93 -48.18
CA VAL A 50 -17.94 22.82 -48.14
C VAL A 50 -17.26 22.03 -47.00
N ILE A 51 -16.66 20.93 -47.43
CA ILE A 51 -15.60 20.16 -46.78
C ILE A 51 -14.30 21.00 -46.79
N THR A 52 -13.64 21.11 -45.65
CA THR A 52 -12.17 20.99 -45.60
C THR A 52 -11.83 20.06 -44.44
N GLU A 53 -11.08 19.03 -44.77
CA GLU A 53 -10.51 18.03 -43.89
C GLU A 53 -9.40 18.64 -43.01
N ASP A 54 -9.06 17.88 -41.96
CA ASP A 54 -7.80 17.92 -41.21
C ASP A 54 -7.60 19.06 -40.20
N GLU A 55 -7.96 18.79 -38.95
CA GLU A 55 -6.95 18.62 -37.88
C GLU A 55 -7.62 18.06 -36.61
N GLU A 56 -7.49 16.74 -36.48
CA GLU A 56 -7.64 16.02 -35.23
C GLU A 56 -6.56 16.50 -34.25
N LYS A 57 -6.93 17.37 -33.29
CA LYS A 57 -6.15 17.57 -32.07
C LYS A 57 -6.96 17.17 -30.86
N ILE A 58 -6.86 15.88 -30.59
CA ILE A 58 -6.87 15.18 -29.29
C ILE A 58 -6.78 16.17 -28.11
N THR A 59 -7.92 16.68 -27.68
CA THR A 59 -8.12 17.25 -26.35
C THR A 59 -8.98 16.29 -25.54
N GLU A 60 -8.57 15.02 -25.46
CA GLU A 60 -8.91 14.20 -24.31
C GLU A 60 -7.84 14.45 -23.25
N THR A 61 -8.27 15.23 -22.27
CA THR A 61 -7.56 15.60 -21.06
C THR A 61 -6.81 14.42 -20.45
N VAL A 62 -5.50 14.57 -20.49
CA VAL A 62 -4.47 13.87 -19.72
C VAL A 62 -4.93 13.73 -18.25
N LYS A 63 -5.50 12.57 -17.89
CA LYS A 63 -5.57 12.08 -16.51
C LYS A 63 -4.17 11.66 -16.04
N THR A 64 -3.27 12.63 -15.90
CA THR A 64 -2.13 12.46 -14.99
C THR A 64 -2.59 12.82 -13.59
N ARG A 65 -2.42 11.88 -12.65
CA ARG A 65 -2.02 12.05 -11.23
C ARG A 65 -2.80 11.11 -10.31
N SER A 66 -2.33 9.87 -10.22
CA SER A 66 -2.32 9.17 -8.93
C SER A 66 -0.86 8.84 -8.66
N GLY A 67 -0.18 9.72 -7.92
CA GLY A 67 1.06 9.33 -7.24
C GLY A 67 0.78 8.10 -6.38
N ASP A 68 1.80 7.28 -6.16
CA ASP A 68 1.69 6.12 -5.28
C ASP A 68 1.21 6.58 -3.89
N LYS A 69 -0.04 6.24 -3.54
CA LYS A 69 -0.71 6.69 -2.31
C LYS A 69 0.14 6.42 -1.07
N VAL A 70 0.82 5.27 -1.06
CA VAL A 70 1.68 4.87 0.06
C VAL A 70 2.93 5.74 0.09
N ALA A 71 3.56 6.01 -1.05
CA ALA A 71 4.73 6.89 -1.11
C ALA A 71 4.39 8.31 -0.61
N ASN A 72 3.25 8.85 -1.01
CA ASN A 72 2.77 10.15 -0.52
C ASN A 72 2.55 10.13 1.00
N TYR A 73 1.96 9.07 1.53
CA TYR A 73 1.77 8.91 2.98
C TYR A 73 3.12 8.86 3.71
N VAL A 74 4.08 8.10 3.18
CA VAL A 74 5.44 8.01 3.74
C VAL A 74 6.10 9.39 3.73
N ASP A 75 6.04 10.11 2.61
CA ASP A 75 6.63 11.45 2.51
C ASP A 75 6.01 12.44 3.49
N GLN A 76 4.69 12.36 3.70
CA GLN A 76 3.97 13.22 4.64
C GLN A 76 4.31 12.91 6.10
N PHE A 77 4.51 11.64 6.46
CA PHE A 77 4.59 11.23 7.86
C PHE A 77 5.95 10.67 8.32
N LYS A 78 6.94 10.54 7.45
CA LYS A 78 8.28 10.05 7.83
C LYS A 78 8.91 10.86 8.97
N ASP A 79 8.77 12.18 8.96
CA ASP A 79 9.40 13.04 9.95
C ASP A 79 8.77 12.88 11.34
N VAL A 80 7.43 12.77 11.41
CA VAL A 80 6.75 12.49 12.69
C VAL A 80 7.06 11.07 13.18
N ALA A 81 7.11 10.07 12.29
CA ALA A 81 7.49 8.72 12.68
C ALA A 81 8.93 8.65 13.23
N MET A 82 9.88 9.34 12.59
CA MET A 82 11.25 9.46 13.09
C MET A 82 11.33 10.20 14.43
N LYS A 83 10.57 11.28 14.59
CA LYS A 83 10.46 12.01 15.87
C LYS A 83 9.93 11.11 16.98
N GLU A 84 8.88 10.34 16.70
CA GLU A 84 8.29 9.41 17.65
C GLU A 84 9.26 8.25 17.98
N MET A 85 10.02 7.74 17.01
CA MET A 85 11.10 6.77 17.27
C MET A 85 12.17 7.34 18.21
N ARG A 86 12.58 8.60 18.02
CA ARG A 86 13.56 9.25 18.89
C ARG A 86 13.07 9.33 20.33
N LEU A 87 11.78 9.65 20.53
CA LEU A 87 11.19 9.87 21.85
C LEU A 87 10.81 8.57 22.56
N TYR A 88 10.16 7.65 21.84
CA TYR A 88 9.51 6.47 22.41
C TYR A 88 10.16 5.15 22.04
N LYS A 89 11.20 5.17 21.20
CA LYS A 89 12.01 3.99 20.84
C LYS A 89 11.23 2.89 20.10
N ILE A 90 10.15 3.24 19.42
CA ILE A 90 9.43 2.38 18.46
C ILE A 90 10.08 2.61 17.09
N PRO A 91 10.47 1.56 16.33
CA PRO A 91 11.02 1.75 14.99
C PRO A 91 10.09 2.62 14.13
N ALA A 92 10.64 3.64 13.47
CA ALA A 92 9.89 4.52 12.57
C ALA A 92 9.26 3.71 11.43
N SER A 93 9.95 2.67 10.96
CA SER A 93 9.45 1.73 9.95
C SER A 93 8.17 1.01 10.40
N ILE A 94 8.10 0.60 11.67
CA ILE A 94 6.91 -0.01 12.26
C ILE A 94 5.77 0.98 12.35
N THR A 95 6.04 2.19 12.87
CA THR A 95 5.02 3.23 12.97
C THR A 95 4.45 3.59 11.59
N LEU A 96 5.29 3.77 10.57
CA LEU A 96 4.84 4.05 9.21
C LEU A 96 4.06 2.87 8.62
N ALA A 97 4.53 1.63 8.78
CA ALA A 97 3.85 0.46 8.23
C ALA A 97 2.48 0.22 8.86
N GLN A 98 2.36 0.41 10.18
CA GLN A 98 1.06 0.38 10.87
C GLN A 98 0.18 1.53 10.37
N GLY A 99 0.70 2.76 10.34
CA GLY A 99 -0.02 3.91 9.81
C GLY A 99 -0.57 3.64 8.41
N ILE A 100 0.24 3.16 7.48
CA ILE A 100 -0.16 2.79 6.11
C ILE A 100 -1.29 1.75 6.12
N LEU A 101 -1.14 0.69 6.92
CA LEU A 101 -2.07 -0.44 6.96
C LEU A 101 -3.42 -0.04 7.59
N GLU A 102 -3.40 0.57 8.77
CA GLU A 102 -4.61 0.88 9.55
C GLU A 102 -5.39 2.05 8.95
N SER A 103 -4.70 3.04 8.34
CA SER A 103 -5.36 4.21 7.75
C SER A 103 -5.75 4.05 6.27
N GLY A 104 -5.43 2.92 5.65
CA GLY A 104 -5.51 2.79 4.19
C GLY A 104 -4.67 3.85 3.47
N SER A 105 -3.45 4.09 3.97
CA SER A 105 -2.55 5.17 3.51
C SER A 105 -3.16 6.57 3.63
N GLY A 106 -3.90 6.83 4.71
CA GLY A 106 -4.50 8.13 5.03
C GLY A 106 -5.85 8.38 4.36
N PHE A 107 -6.35 7.45 3.56
CA PHE A 107 -7.62 7.59 2.84
C PHE A 107 -8.81 6.94 3.58
N GLY A 108 -8.57 6.21 4.66
CA GLY A 108 -9.60 5.62 5.48
C GLY A 108 -10.41 6.69 6.23
N ARG A 109 -11.71 6.42 6.43
CA ARG A 109 -12.66 7.36 7.04
C ARG A 109 -12.16 7.94 8.37
N LEU A 110 -11.68 7.08 9.28
CA LEU A 110 -11.18 7.50 10.58
C LEU A 110 -9.98 8.45 10.46
N SER A 111 -9.12 8.25 9.47
CA SER A 111 -7.96 9.10 9.26
C SER A 111 -8.35 10.44 8.62
N VAL A 112 -9.29 10.42 7.68
CA VAL A 112 -9.77 11.64 6.99
C VAL A 112 -10.63 12.51 7.91
N GLU A 113 -11.61 11.93 8.61
CA GLU A 113 -12.61 12.69 9.38
C GLU A 113 -12.16 12.96 10.83
N ALA A 114 -11.28 12.12 11.38
CA ALA A 114 -10.90 12.19 12.79
C ALA A 114 -9.39 12.26 13.04
N ASN A 115 -8.57 12.36 11.99
CA ASN A 115 -7.12 12.30 12.07
C ASN A 115 -6.60 11.07 12.84
N ASN A 116 -7.37 9.98 12.88
CA ASN A 116 -7.01 8.76 13.59
C ASN A 116 -6.38 7.77 12.61
N HIS A 117 -5.05 7.74 12.57
CA HIS A 117 -4.28 6.94 11.61
C HIS A 117 -4.05 5.49 12.06
N PHE A 118 -4.35 5.16 13.32
CA PHE A 118 -4.01 3.88 13.95
C PHE A 118 -5.24 3.15 14.52
N GLY A 119 -6.44 3.65 14.26
CA GLY A 119 -7.68 3.04 14.75
C GLY A 119 -7.80 2.99 16.28
N ILE A 120 -7.24 3.98 17.00
CA ILE A 120 -7.24 3.93 18.47
C ILE A 120 -8.65 4.19 19.00
N LYS A 121 -9.22 3.19 19.69
CA LYS A 121 -10.53 3.27 20.36
C LYS A 121 -10.48 4.20 21.59
N CYS A 122 -11.61 4.77 21.97
CA CYS A 122 -11.69 5.74 23.08
C CYS A 122 -11.14 5.15 24.39
N HIS A 123 -11.49 3.92 24.77
CA HIS A 123 -11.24 3.40 26.13
C HIS A 123 -11.79 4.34 27.24
N THR A 124 -11.79 3.87 28.49
CA THR A 124 -12.43 4.59 29.62
C THR A 124 -11.75 5.91 29.97
N ALA A 125 -10.44 6.05 29.70
CA ALA A 125 -9.65 7.22 30.07
C ALA A 125 -9.70 8.38 29.05
N TRP A 126 -10.32 8.20 27.88
CA TRP A 126 -10.32 9.22 26.84
C TRP A 126 -11.42 10.25 27.06
N THR A 127 -11.04 11.51 27.23
CA THR A 127 -11.95 12.65 27.44
C THR A 127 -11.99 13.63 26.26
N GLY A 128 -11.20 13.38 25.21
CA GLY A 128 -11.16 14.22 24.01
C GLY A 128 -12.32 13.96 23.04
N GLU A 129 -12.26 14.59 21.86
CA GLU A 129 -13.25 14.39 20.80
C GLU A 129 -13.33 12.93 20.34
N ARG A 130 -14.48 12.55 19.79
CA ARG A 130 -14.80 11.17 19.42
C ARG A 130 -15.47 11.12 18.05
N ILE A 131 -15.31 9.99 17.37
CA ILE A 131 -16.08 9.61 16.19
C ILE A 131 -16.58 8.19 16.38
N TYR A 132 -17.77 7.89 15.86
CA TYR A 132 -18.34 6.55 15.89
C TYR A 132 -18.20 5.88 14.53
N HIS A 133 -17.84 4.61 14.54
CA HIS A 133 -17.68 3.79 13.35
C HIS A 133 -18.02 2.34 13.69
N ASP A 134 -18.68 1.66 12.77
CA ASP A 134 -18.96 0.23 12.91
C ASP A 134 -17.72 -0.53 12.40
N ASP A 135 -17.05 -1.28 13.28
CA ASP A 135 -15.83 -2.05 12.96
C ASP A 135 -15.99 -3.51 13.44
N ASP A 136 -15.73 -3.77 14.72
CA ASP A 136 -16.02 -5.07 15.33
C ASP A 136 -17.47 -5.14 15.88
N GLU A 137 -17.97 -4.01 16.38
CA GLU A 137 -19.30 -3.84 16.96
C GLU A 137 -19.97 -2.58 16.38
N ASP A 138 -21.29 -2.50 16.48
CA ASP A 138 -22.03 -1.31 16.07
C ASP A 138 -21.64 -0.11 16.96
N GLN A 139 -21.36 1.03 16.32
CA GLN A 139 -21.06 2.31 16.94
C GLN A 139 -19.90 2.26 17.93
N GLU A 140 -18.80 1.64 17.54
CA GLU A 140 -17.57 1.71 18.33
C GLU A 140 -17.02 3.14 18.39
N CYS A 141 -16.58 3.51 19.59
CA CYS A 141 -15.99 4.83 19.84
C CYS A 141 -14.51 4.84 19.48
N PHE A 142 -14.15 5.72 18.55
CA PHE A 142 -12.77 6.02 18.18
C PHE A 142 -12.37 7.43 18.59
N ARG A 143 -11.10 7.58 18.97
CA ARG A 143 -10.52 8.89 19.31
C ARG A 143 -10.49 9.78 18.08
N LYS A 144 -10.80 11.08 18.26
CA LYS A 144 -10.65 12.11 17.25
C LYS A 144 -9.60 13.12 17.69
N TYR A 145 -8.73 13.48 16.76
CA TYR A 145 -7.58 14.35 17.01
C TYR A 145 -7.64 15.62 16.17
N VAL A 146 -7.00 16.66 16.69
CA VAL A 146 -6.90 17.96 16.01
C VAL A 146 -5.98 17.87 14.77
N SER A 147 -4.95 17.03 14.82
CA SER A 147 -4.08 16.76 13.67
C SER A 147 -3.55 15.32 13.70
N PRO A 148 -3.03 14.79 12.58
CA PRO A 148 -2.46 13.45 12.52
C PRO A 148 -1.34 13.24 13.55
N ASP A 149 -0.52 14.25 13.83
CA ASP A 149 0.61 14.16 14.77
C ASP A 149 0.18 13.70 16.17
N TYR A 150 -1.01 14.12 16.61
CA TYR A 150 -1.57 13.67 17.89
C TYR A 150 -1.92 12.18 17.87
N SER A 151 -2.38 11.64 16.74
CA SER A 151 -2.61 10.20 16.61
C SER A 151 -1.31 9.40 16.60
N TYR A 152 -0.25 9.93 16.00
CA TYR A 152 1.10 9.33 16.06
C TYR A 152 1.63 9.31 17.49
N ARG A 153 1.50 10.44 18.20
CA ARG A 153 1.86 10.54 19.61
C ARG A 153 1.07 9.58 20.47
N ASP A 154 -0.25 9.52 20.30
CA ASP A 154 -1.11 8.65 21.09
C ASP A 154 -0.85 7.17 20.80
N HIS A 155 -0.52 6.81 19.55
CA HIS A 155 -0.04 5.48 19.19
C HIS A 155 1.26 5.12 19.93
N SER A 156 2.22 6.04 19.99
CA SER A 156 3.46 5.82 20.74
C SER A 156 3.20 5.63 22.23
N LEU A 157 2.32 6.44 22.82
CA LEU A 157 1.91 6.31 24.22
C LEU A 157 1.17 4.99 24.47
N PHE A 158 0.28 4.59 23.56
CA PHE A 158 -0.46 3.33 23.63
C PHE A 158 0.48 2.12 23.71
N LEU A 159 1.52 2.08 22.88
CA LEU A 159 2.50 0.99 22.90
C LEU A 159 3.43 1.05 24.12
N THR A 160 3.90 2.24 24.49
CA THR A 160 4.86 2.38 25.61
C THR A 160 4.23 2.19 26.99
N GLN A 161 2.99 2.61 27.20
CA GLN A 161 2.35 2.58 28.52
C GLN A 161 1.74 1.23 28.89
N ARG A 162 1.49 0.35 27.91
CA ARG A 162 0.81 -0.92 28.15
C ARG A 162 1.82 -2.05 28.33
N LYS A 163 1.84 -2.63 29.54
CA LYS A 163 2.75 -3.74 29.93
C LYS A 163 2.81 -4.89 28.92
N ARG A 164 1.71 -5.19 28.22
CA ARG A 164 1.66 -6.26 27.19
C ARG A 164 2.66 -6.08 26.05
N TYR A 165 3.07 -4.84 25.76
CA TYR A 165 4.04 -4.51 24.71
C TYR A 165 5.48 -4.35 25.25
N ALA A 166 5.70 -4.43 26.56
CA ALA A 166 7.00 -4.12 27.18
C ALA A 166 8.16 -4.96 26.65
N SER A 167 7.91 -6.21 26.21
CA SER A 167 8.94 -7.05 25.61
C SER A 167 9.46 -6.54 24.27
N LEU A 168 8.67 -5.76 23.53
CA LEU A 168 9.08 -5.17 22.25
C LEU A 168 10.24 -4.19 22.41
N PHE A 169 10.23 -3.43 23.51
CA PHE A 169 11.24 -2.43 23.82
C PHE A 169 12.58 -3.03 24.29
N LYS A 170 12.68 -4.36 24.36
CA LYS A 170 13.93 -5.09 24.59
C LYS A 170 14.62 -5.50 23.28
N LEU A 171 13.91 -5.41 22.15
CA LEU A 171 14.46 -5.68 20.83
C LEU A 171 15.34 -4.51 20.38
N ASP A 172 16.19 -4.77 19.41
CA ASP A 172 16.94 -3.71 18.73
C ASP A 172 15.97 -2.74 18.04
N LYS A 173 16.37 -1.47 17.97
CA LYS A 173 15.51 -0.37 17.52
C LYS A 173 15.28 -0.36 16.01
N ASP A 174 15.99 -1.21 15.28
CA ASP A 174 15.84 -1.48 13.85
C ASP A 174 15.39 -2.93 13.57
N ASP A 175 15.11 -3.74 14.59
CA ASP A 175 14.54 -5.08 14.42
C ASP A 175 13.03 -5.03 14.13
N TYR A 176 12.67 -4.44 12.98
CA TYR A 176 11.28 -4.33 12.57
C TYR A 176 10.62 -5.71 12.36
N LYS A 177 11.38 -6.76 12.10
CA LYS A 177 10.84 -8.12 11.97
C LYS A 177 10.40 -8.64 13.34
N GLY A 178 11.28 -8.59 14.33
CA GLY A 178 10.96 -8.94 15.71
C GLY A 178 9.79 -8.11 16.24
N TRP A 179 9.76 -6.80 15.94
CA TRP A 179 8.64 -5.92 16.28
C TRP A 179 7.33 -6.37 15.64
N ALA A 180 7.31 -6.66 14.33
CA ALA A 180 6.10 -7.09 13.63
C ALA A 180 5.51 -8.38 14.21
N TYR A 181 6.36 -9.37 14.51
CA TYR A 181 5.91 -10.62 15.16
C TYR A 181 5.51 -10.41 16.61
N GLY A 182 6.26 -9.58 17.34
CA GLY A 182 6.01 -9.26 18.73
C GLY A 182 4.71 -8.48 18.94
N LEU A 183 4.36 -7.56 18.04
CA LEU A 183 3.10 -6.81 18.07
C LEU A 183 1.91 -7.76 17.97
N ARG A 184 1.93 -8.72 17.04
CA ARG A 184 0.89 -9.75 16.95
C ARG A 184 0.87 -10.61 18.21
N LYS A 185 2.02 -11.09 18.67
CA LYS A 185 2.12 -11.93 19.88
C LYS A 185 1.60 -11.20 21.13
N ALA A 186 1.88 -9.91 21.25
CA ALA A 186 1.37 -9.06 22.31
C ALA A 186 -0.13 -8.78 22.16
N GLY A 187 -0.72 -9.06 20.99
CA GLY A 187 -2.14 -8.95 20.69
C GLY A 187 -2.59 -7.55 20.27
N TYR A 188 -1.76 -6.86 19.47
CA TYR A 188 -2.16 -5.68 18.72
C TYR A 188 -3.18 -6.04 17.63
N ALA A 189 -2.97 -7.16 16.93
CA ALA A 189 -3.87 -7.66 15.88
C ALA A 189 -4.08 -9.17 16.03
N THR A 190 -5.28 -9.64 15.67
CA THR A 190 -5.64 -11.07 15.66
C THR A 190 -5.20 -11.77 14.36
N ASP A 191 -5.07 -11.02 13.26
CA ASP A 191 -4.69 -11.55 11.95
C ASP A 191 -3.32 -12.24 11.99
N LYS A 192 -3.30 -13.53 11.62
CA LYS A 192 -2.08 -14.34 11.54
C LYS A 192 -1.07 -13.80 10.53
N LYS A 193 -1.52 -13.08 9.50
CA LYS A 193 -0.67 -12.47 8.46
C LYS A 193 -0.23 -11.05 8.81
N TYR A 194 -0.63 -10.50 9.95
CA TYR A 194 -0.29 -9.13 10.35
C TYR A 194 1.23 -8.86 10.32
N PRO A 195 2.10 -9.72 10.87
CA PRO A 195 3.54 -9.50 10.81
C PRO A 195 4.06 -9.43 9.37
N GLN A 196 3.59 -10.33 8.50
CA GLN A 196 4.00 -10.37 7.10
C GLN A 196 3.49 -9.16 6.31
N LYS A 197 2.30 -8.64 6.63
CA LYS A 197 1.80 -7.40 6.04
C LYS A 197 2.71 -6.22 6.38
N LEU A 198 3.08 -6.06 7.65
CA LEU A 198 4.01 -5.01 8.08
C LEU A 198 5.39 -5.18 7.43
N ILE A 199 5.99 -6.36 7.51
CA ILE A 199 7.31 -6.64 6.92
C ILE A 199 7.29 -6.36 5.41
N SER A 200 6.23 -6.77 4.70
CA SER A 200 6.06 -6.52 3.28
C SER A 200 5.98 -5.03 2.95
N LEU A 201 5.27 -4.23 3.75
CA LEU A 201 5.24 -2.78 3.59
C LEU A 201 6.61 -2.15 3.86
N ILE A 202 7.27 -2.54 4.94
CA ILE A 202 8.58 -2.02 5.35
C ILE A 202 9.63 -2.31 4.28
N GLU A 203 9.67 -3.53 3.75
CA GLU A 203 10.64 -3.91 2.72
C GLU A 203 10.29 -3.30 1.36
N ARG A 204 9.01 -3.23 1.00
CA ARG A 204 8.57 -2.68 -0.30
C ARG A 204 8.81 -1.19 -0.43
N TYR A 205 8.55 -0.45 0.63
CA TYR A 205 8.68 1.01 0.67
C TYR A 205 9.95 1.47 1.38
N GLU A 206 10.83 0.51 1.70
CA GLU A 206 12.14 0.75 2.30
C GLU A 206 12.06 1.59 3.58
N LEU A 207 11.03 1.35 4.39
CA LEU A 207 10.74 2.18 5.57
C LEU A 207 11.83 2.05 6.65
N TYR A 208 12.58 0.94 6.64
CA TYR A 208 13.72 0.71 7.54
C TYR A 208 14.84 1.76 7.36
N GLN A 209 14.89 2.48 6.23
CA GLN A 209 15.84 3.57 6.05
C GLN A 209 15.66 4.68 7.10
N TYR A 210 14.42 4.92 7.54
CA TYR A 210 14.11 5.92 8.55
C TYR A 210 14.58 5.49 9.94
N ASP A 211 14.60 4.18 10.22
CA ASP A 211 15.21 3.64 11.44
C ASP A 211 16.72 3.91 11.42
N ALA A 212 17.38 3.61 10.30
CA ALA A 212 18.81 3.84 10.13
C ALA A 212 19.19 5.33 10.28
N ILE A 213 18.42 6.24 9.66
CA ILE A 213 18.58 7.70 9.82
C ILE A 213 18.44 8.10 11.29
N VAL A 214 17.50 7.50 12.03
CA VAL A 214 17.32 7.82 13.44
C VAL A 214 18.49 7.35 14.29
N LEU A 215 19.01 6.16 13.99
CA LEU A 215 20.10 5.53 14.73
C LEU A 215 21.49 6.03 14.34
N GLY A 216 21.62 6.81 13.27
CA GLY A 216 22.93 7.21 12.72
C GLY A 216 23.66 6.05 12.05
N ASN A 217 22.94 4.96 11.74
CA ASN A 217 23.49 3.83 11.01
C ASN A 217 23.64 4.22 9.53
N PRO A 218 24.63 3.69 8.81
CA PRO A 218 24.66 3.84 7.37
C PRO A 218 23.34 3.30 6.83
N VAL A 219 22.57 4.18 6.19
CA VAL A 219 21.41 3.75 5.42
C VAL A 219 22.00 2.77 4.41
N LYS A 220 21.53 1.53 4.41
CA LYS A 220 21.73 0.63 3.26
C LYS A 220 20.93 1.21 2.11
N THR A 221 21.37 2.36 1.61
CA THR A 221 21.23 2.67 0.21
C THR A 221 21.81 1.44 -0.44
N TYR A 222 21.02 0.73 -1.24
CA TYR A 222 21.58 -0.23 -2.16
C TYR A 222 22.41 0.61 -3.14
N THR A 223 23.56 1.09 -2.69
CA THR A 223 24.61 1.63 -3.54
C THR A 223 24.90 0.52 -4.50
N GLU A 224 24.75 0.86 -5.78
CA GLU A 224 25.00 0.00 -6.92
C GLU A 224 26.15 -0.96 -6.61
N THR A 225 25.82 -2.19 -6.23
CA THR A 225 26.76 -3.30 -6.47
C THR A 225 26.51 -3.70 -7.91
N THR A 226 26.85 -2.78 -8.81
CA THR A 226 27.07 -3.06 -10.22
C THR A 226 28.22 -4.04 -10.25
N THR A 227 27.89 -5.33 -10.14
CA THR A 227 28.69 -6.35 -10.83
C THR A 227 28.67 -5.92 -12.27
N SER A 228 29.75 -5.27 -12.70
CA SER A 228 30.05 -4.83 -14.06
C SER A 228 29.77 -5.98 -15.01
N THR A 229 28.56 -5.98 -15.56
CA THR A 229 28.18 -6.86 -16.65
C THR A 229 27.76 -5.93 -17.77
N ASP A 230 28.43 -6.03 -18.91
CA ASP A 230 28.23 -5.21 -20.12
C ASP A 230 26.87 -5.43 -20.81
N LYS A 231 25.86 -5.90 -20.07
CA LYS A 231 24.57 -6.29 -20.62
C LYS A 231 23.43 -5.80 -19.76
N THR A 232 22.51 -5.07 -20.41
CA THR A 232 21.21 -4.75 -19.85
C THR A 232 20.43 -6.04 -19.61
N GLU A 233 19.98 -6.27 -18.38
CA GLU A 233 19.02 -7.32 -18.09
C GLU A 233 17.61 -6.73 -18.03
N ASN A 234 16.68 -7.39 -18.73
CA ASN A 234 15.30 -6.97 -18.85
C ASN A 234 14.35 -8.03 -18.28
N HIS A 235 13.23 -7.56 -17.74
CA HIS A 235 12.11 -8.37 -17.28
C HIS A 235 10.85 -8.02 -18.06
N ILE A 236 10.19 -9.01 -18.65
CA ILE A 236 8.87 -8.83 -19.29
C ILE A 236 7.81 -9.10 -18.23
N VAL A 237 7.02 -8.08 -17.89
CA VAL A 237 5.95 -8.15 -16.90
C VAL A 237 4.93 -9.20 -17.29
N LYS A 238 4.67 -10.14 -16.38
CA LYS A 238 3.67 -11.20 -16.49
C LYS A 238 2.49 -10.93 -15.56
N SER A 239 1.41 -11.66 -15.79
CA SER A 239 0.25 -11.63 -14.89
C SER A 239 0.68 -12.02 -13.48
N GLY A 240 0.35 -11.19 -12.50
CA GLY A 240 0.70 -11.38 -11.08
C GLY A 240 2.01 -10.71 -10.65
N ASP A 241 2.80 -10.16 -11.58
CA ASP A 241 3.98 -9.41 -11.20
C ASP A 241 3.61 -8.10 -10.50
N THR A 242 4.47 -7.72 -9.55
CA THR A 242 4.42 -6.44 -8.85
C THR A 242 5.82 -5.86 -8.85
N LEU A 243 5.95 -4.53 -8.75
CA LEU A 243 7.28 -3.90 -8.62
C LEU A 243 8.08 -4.51 -7.48
N TYR A 244 7.44 -4.81 -6.34
CA TYR A 244 8.08 -5.48 -5.21
C TYR A 244 8.58 -6.88 -5.56
N GLY A 245 7.72 -7.71 -6.18
CA GLY A 245 8.07 -9.07 -6.55
C GLY A 245 9.23 -9.12 -7.55
N ILE A 246 9.22 -8.20 -8.53
CA ILE A 246 10.29 -8.05 -9.52
C ILE A 246 11.56 -7.56 -8.84
N ALA A 247 11.51 -6.46 -8.09
CA ALA A 247 12.66 -5.90 -7.41
C ALA A 247 13.34 -6.95 -6.50
N LYS A 248 12.54 -7.67 -5.71
CA LYS A 248 13.01 -8.79 -4.88
C LYS A 248 13.66 -9.90 -5.70
N LYS A 249 13.08 -10.28 -6.83
CA LYS A 249 13.60 -11.33 -7.72
C LYS A 249 15.00 -10.99 -8.24
N TYR A 250 15.23 -9.73 -8.58
CA TYR A 250 16.51 -9.25 -9.13
C TYR A 250 17.44 -8.65 -8.07
N ASN A 251 17.09 -8.77 -6.79
CA ASN A 251 17.87 -8.23 -5.66
C ASN A 251 18.17 -6.73 -5.80
N ILE A 252 17.20 -5.97 -6.29
CA ILE A 252 17.22 -4.51 -6.37
C ILE A 252 16.05 -3.94 -5.54
N THR A 253 16.04 -2.64 -5.34
CA THR A 253 14.94 -1.97 -4.64
C THR A 253 13.83 -1.56 -5.60
N VAL A 254 12.64 -1.32 -5.06
CA VAL A 254 11.54 -0.75 -5.87
C VAL A 254 11.93 0.65 -6.37
N ALA A 255 12.65 1.44 -5.57
CA ALA A 255 13.13 2.76 -5.99
C ALA A 255 14.13 2.66 -7.14
N GLN A 256 15.08 1.71 -7.09
CA GLN A 256 16.00 1.43 -8.19
C GLN A 256 15.26 0.98 -9.44
N LEU A 257 14.36 0.00 -9.32
CA LEU A 257 13.55 -0.50 -10.44
C LEU A 257 12.74 0.63 -11.08
N LYS A 258 12.15 1.53 -10.27
CA LYS A 258 11.44 2.71 -10.77
C LYS A 258 12.39 3.68 -11.47
N THR A 259 13.58 3.91 -10.90
CA THR A 259 14.59 4.81 -11.47
C THR A 259 15.09 4.32 -12.82
N TYR A 260 15.47 3.03 -12.92
CA TYR A 260 15.92 2.42 -14.18
C TYR A 260 14.90 2.55 -15.31
N ASN A 261 13.61 2.63 -14.97
CA ASN A 261 12.50 2.64 -15.90
C ASN A 261 11.73 3.97 -15.93
N SER A 262 12.21 5.01 -15.25
CA SER A 262 11.54 6.31 -15.10
C SER A 262 10.06 6.21 -14.66
N LEU A 263 9.73 5.21 -13.83
CA LEU A 263 8.37 4.94 -13.38
C LEU A 263 7.96 5.92 -12.28
N LYS A 264 6.85 6.62 -12.52
CA LYS A 264 6.26 7.52 -11.51
C LYS A 264 5.29 6.79 -10.57
N SER A 265 4.57 5.80 -11.08
CA SER A 265 3.60 4.99 -10.33
C SER A 265 4.08 3.56 -10.08
N THR A 266 3.26 2.78 -9.37
CA THR A 266 3.48 1.34 -9.13
C THR A 266 2.71 0.43 -10.07
N THR A 267 1.93 1.01 -10.99
CA THR A 267 1.13 0.28 -11.97
C THR A 267 2.02 -0.32 -13.05
N LEU A 268 1.83 -1.60 -13.34
CA LEU A 268 2.53 -2.33 -14.39
C LEU A 268 1.54 -2.85 -15.44
N SER A 269 1.93 -2.81 -16.70
CA SER A 269 1.18 -3.40 -17.81
C SER A 269 1.75 -4.76 -18.17
N ILE A 270 0.90 -5.78 -18.38
CA ILE A 270 1.35 -7.09 -18.85
C ILE A 270 2.04 -6.91 -20.21
N GLY A 271 3.22 -7.50 -20.38
CA GLY A 271 4.08 -7.34 -21.55
C GLY A 271 5.01 -6.12 -21.49
N GLN A 272 4.88 -5.23 -20.51
CA GLN A 272 5.82 -4.13 -20.29
C GLN A 272 7.22 -4.69 -20.04
N VAL A 273 8.21 -4.15 -20.74
CA VAL A 273 9.62 -4.50 -20.54
C VAL A 273 10.19 -3.54 -19.51
N LEU A 274 10.80 -4.09 -18.46
CA LEU A 274 11.47 -3.34 -17.40
C LEU A 274 12.96 -3.66 -17.39
N ILE A 275 13.78 -2.62 -17.37
CA ILE A 275 15.21 -2.70 -17.10
C ILE A 275 15.36 -3.06 -15.62
N VAL A 276 15.92 -4.23 -15.34
CA VAL A 276 16.20 -4.73 -13.98
C VAL A 276 17.69 -4.64 -13.65
N LYS A 277 18.54 -4.52 -14.66
CA LYS A 277 19.95 -4.20 -14.53
C LYS A 277 20.38 -3.30 -15.70
N PRO A 278 20.66 -2.01 -15.50
CA PRO A 278 21.16 -1.14 -16.57
C PRO A 278 22.63 -1.44 -16.89
N ILE A 279 23.08 -1.10 -18.11
CA ILE A 279 24.51 -1.06 -18.45
C ILE A 279 25.17 0.07 -17.63
N SER A 280 26.32 -0.19 -17.01
CA SER A 280 27.09 0.87 -16.33
C SER A 280 27.50 1.90 -17.39
N LYS A 281 27.22 3.18 -17.12
CA LYS A 281 27.78 4.29 -17.91
C LYS A 281 29.01 4.81 -17.18
N ASP A 282 30.04 3.98 -17.10
CA ASP A 282 31.36 4.48 -16.73
C ASP A 282 32.01 5.05 -18.01
N PHE A 283 31.83 6.37 -18.22
CA PHE A 283 32.60 7.19 -19.15
C PHE A 283 32.83 8.58 -18.53
#